data_AF-A0A1F7WH41-F1
#
_entry.id   AF-A0A1F7WH41-F1
#
_cell.length_a   1.000
_cell.length_b   1.000
_cell.length_c   1.000
_cell.angle_alpha   90.00
_cell.angle_beta   90.00
_cell.angle_gamma   90.00
#
_symmetry.space_group_name_H-M   'P 1'
#
loop_
_entity.id
_entity.type
_entity.pdbx_description
1 polymer ?
#
loop_
_entity_poly.entity_id
_entity_poly.type
_entity_poly.pdbx_seq_one_letter_code
_entity_poly.pdbx_strand_id
1 'polypeptide(L)'
;MSRFYSRLRTTEQKRNIRTAVVLGSLTVVLMLGLFVFGLPAVAKFAAFLSDLRKSGEPVQVNDTTPPAPPRIDPLPEATNKTSLEVAGQSEPGATVIILFNKKTQDVLANSEGSFRFAFELNDGKNSLTASAKDAAGNESQKTEELIVVFDDEEPSLTVSSPSEGASFFGSKQRQIVIEGTTDSDASLSINDRFVLVEEDGSFAFATTLSEGENTFNLKAQDKAGNSTEKSFKVTFSP
;
A
#
# COMPACT_ATOMS: atom_id res chain seq x y z
N MET A 1 -58.84 104.52 11.57
CA MET A 1 -57.67 103.62 11.44
C MET A 1 -57.45 102.87 12.74
N SER A 2 -57.22 101.55 12.64
CA SER A 2 -56.45 100.71 13.58
C SER A 2 -56.95 100.58 15.02
N ARG A 3 -57.69 99.50 15.33
CA ARG A 3 -57.78 98.89 16.68
C ARG A 3 -58.45 97.50 16.66
N PHE A 4 -58.00 96.58 15.80
CA PHE A 4 -58.39 95.15 15.87
C PHE A 4 -57.22 94.15 15.83
N TYR A 5 -55.97 94.61 16.01
CA TYR A 5 -54.78 93.74 15.89
C TYR A 5 -54.24 93.13 17.19
N SER A 6 -54.83 93.41 18.36
CA SER A 6 -54.19 93.12 19.66
C SER A 6 -54.45 91.71 20.22
N ARG A 7 -55.63 91.11 19.99
CA ARG A 7 -55.96 89.77 20.52
C ARG A 7 -55.49 88.62 19.65
N LEU A 8 -55.38 88.82 18.33
CA LEU A 8 -54.93 87.80 17.39
C LEU A 8 -53.45 87.43 17.61
N ARG A 9 -52.60 88.43 17.90
CA ARG A 9 -51.16 88.23 18.16
C ARG A 9 -50.87 87.38 19.40
N THR A 10 -51.62 87.54 20.48
CA THR A 10 -51.36 86.78 21.72
C THR A 10 -51.80 85.31 21.58
N THR A 11 -52.83 85.04 20.79
CA THR A 11 -53.22 83.67 20.42
C THR A 11 -52.25 83.02 19.44
N GLU A 12 -51.79 83.74 18.42
CA GLU A 12 -50.78 83.25 17.47
C GLU A 12 -49.43 83.02 18.16
N GLN A 13 -49.00 83.90 19.06
CA GLN A 13 -47.77 83.72 19.82
C GLN A 13 -47.84 82.47 20.71
N LYS A 14 -48.96 82.22 21.41
CA LYS A 14 -49.13 81.00 22.20
C LYS A 14 -49.16 79.74 21.33
N ARG A 15 -49.76 79.79 20.14
CA ARG A 15 -49.77 78.69 19.17
C ARG A 15 -48.36 78.41 18.65
N ASN A 16 -47.63 79.45 18.25
CA ASN A 16 -46.27 79.34 17.72
C ASN A 16 -45.28 78.84 18.79
N ILE A 17 -45.41 79.29 20.04
CA ILE A 17 -44.61 78.77 21.16
C ILE A 17 -44.92 77.29 21.41
N ARG A 18 -46.20 76.89 21.43
CA ARG A 18 -46.59 75.47 21.56
C ARG A 18 -46.02 74.63 20.41
N THR A 19 -46.14 75.09 19.17
CA THR A 19 -45.58 74.41 18.00
C THR A 19 -44.05 74.34 18.09
N ALA A 20 -43.37 75.40 18.52
CA ALA A 20 -41.92 75.40 18.72
C ALA A 20 -41.48 74.42 19.81
N VAL A 21 -42.19 74.34 20.93
CA VAL A 21 -41.93 73.36 22.00
C VAL A 21 -42.15 71.93 21.53
N VAL A 22 -43.22 71.68 20.75
CA VAL A 22 -43.51 70.35 20.19
C VAL A 22 -42.47 69.93 19.15
N LEU A 23 -42.05 70.84 18.27
CA LEU A 23 -41.01 70.55 17.29
C LEU A 23 -39.65 70.36 17.96
N GLY A 24 -39.32 71.19 18.95
CA GLY A 24 -38.11 71.02 19.76
C GLY A 24 -38.08 69.68 20.47
N SER A 25 -39.17 69.29 21.15
CA SER A 25 -39.24 67.98 21.80
C SER A 25 -39.17 66.83 20.80
N LEU A 26 -39.81 66.93 19.63
CA LEU A 26 -39.74 65.93 18.57
C LEU A 26 -38.32 65.77 18.03
N THR A 27 -37.57 66.85 17.82
CA THR A 27 -36.18 66.77 17.36
C THR A 27 -35.26 66.10 18.38
N VAL A 28 -35.44 66.38 19.67
CA VAL A 28 -34.68 65.75 20.75
C VAL A 28 -35.01 64.26 20.85
N VAL A 29 -36.28 63.87 20.75
CA VAL A 29 -36.69 62.46 20.72
C VAL A 29 -36.14 61.74 19.49
N LEU A 30 -36.14 62.38 18.32
CA LEU A 30 -35.54 61.84 17.11
C LEU A 30 -34.03 61.65 17.25
N MET A 31 -33.31 62.63 17.79
CA MET A 31 -31.87 62.51 18.06
C MET A 31 -31.57 61.41 19.07
N LEU A 32 -32.34 61.32 20.15
CA LEU A 32 -32.22 60.22 21.12
C LEU A 32 -32.50 58.87 20.47
N GLY A 33 -33.51 58.77 19.60
CA GLY A 33 -33.79 57.56 18.84
C GLY A 33 -32.64 57.18 17.90
N LEU A 34 -32.08 58.15 17.16
CA LEU A 34 -30.91 57.93 16.30
C LEU A 34 -29.68 57.54 17.12
N PHE A 35 -29.49 58.09 18.31
CA PHE A 35 -28.39 57.73 19.18
C PHE A 35 -28.56 56.32 19.76
N VAL A 36 -29.74 56.00 20.28
CA VAL A 36 -30.04 54.73 20.94
C VAL A 36 -30.13 53.58 19.94
N PHE A 37 -30.69 53.80 18.75
CA PHE A 37 -30.90 52.75 17.75
C PHE A 37 -29.93 52.83 16.57
N GLY A 38 -29.53 54.03 16.16
CA GLY A 38 -28.66 54.23 15.01
C GLY A 38 -27.21 53.83 15.28
N LEU A 39 -26.61 54.23 16.42
CA LEU A 39 -25.23 53.83 16.74
C LEU A 39 -25.07 52.30 16.84
N PRO A 40 -25.94 51.55 17.54
CA PRO A 40 -25.86 50.10 17.53
C PRO A 40 -26.11 49.47 16.16
N ALA A 41 -27.00 50.06 15.34
CA ALA A 41 -27.23 49.57 13.98
C ALA A 41 -26.00 49.72 13.09
N VAL A 42 -25.30 50.87 13.17
CA VAL A 42 -24.05 51.10 12.44
C VAL A 42 -22.95 50.16 12.94
N ALA A 43 -22.83 49.94 14.25
CA ALA A 43 -21.85 49.02 14.81
C ALA A 43 -22.10 47.56 14.37
N LYS A 44 -23.36 47.12 14.39
CA LYS A 44 -23.76 45.78 13.91
C LYS A 44 -23.53 45.63 12.41
N PHE A 45 -23.85 46.65 11.62
CA PHE A 45 -23.61 46.66 10.18
C PHE A 45 -22.11 46.63 9.85
N ALA A 46 -21.29 47.38 10.60
CA ALA A 46 -19.83 47.34 10.47
C ALA A 46 -19.25 45.97 10.84
N ALA A 47 -19.75 45.33 11.90
CA ALA A 47 -19.36 43.97 12.27
C ALA A 47 -19.74 42.96 11.17
N PHE A 48 -20.96 43.04 10.63
CA PHE A 48 -21.41 42.22 9.52
C PHE A 48 -20.54 42.39 8.25
N LEU A 49 -20.18 43.63 7.90
CA LEU A 49 -19.26 43.90 6.78
C LEU A 49 -17.84 43.37 7.03
N SER A 50 -17.38 43.36 8.29
CA SER A 50 -16.10 42.77 8.68
C SER A 50 -16.11 41.25 8.50
N ASP A 51 -17.21 40.59 8.85
CA ASP A 51 -17.39 39.14 8.66
C ASP A 51 -17.49 38.76 7.17
N LEU A 52 -18.13 39.59 6.33
CA LEU A 52 -18.13 39.45 4.86
C LEU A 52 -16.73 39.62 4.25
N ARG A 53 -15.86 40.42 4.86
CA ARG A 53 -14.47 40.56 4.39
C ARG A 53 -13.62 39.35 4.80
N LYS A 54 -13.93 38.70 5.92
CA LYS A 54 -13.28 37.45 6.35
C LYS A 54 -13.69 36.23 5.51
N SER A 55 -14.82 36.27 4.81
CA SER A 55 -15.25 35.17 3.94
C SER A 55 -14.46 35.07 2.61
N GLY A 56 -13.39 35.84 2.45
CA GLY A 56 -12.45 35.77 1.32
C GLY A 56 -11.25 34.86 1.54
N GLU A 57 -11.11 34.23 2.72
CA GLU A 57 -10.12 33.17 2.87
C GLU A 57 -10.63 31.90 2.17
N PRO A 58 -9.84 31.31 1.25
CA PRO A 58 -10.20 30.02 0.69
C PRO A 58 -10.34 29.03 1.84
N VAL A 59 -11.45 28.27 1.85
CA VAL A 59 -11.60 27.14 2.76
C VAL A 59 -10.41 26.22 2.51
N GLN A 60 -9.47 26.13 3.47
CA GLN A 60 -8.47 25.07 3.46
C GLN A 60 -9.24 23.76 3.62
N VAL A 61 -9.48 23.10 2.49
CA VAL A 61 -9.94 21.72 2.50
C VAL A 61 -8.72 20.92 2.95
N ASN A 62 -8.58 20.77 4.26
CA ASN A 62 -7.64 19.81 4.81
C ASN A 62 -8.14 18.45 4.37
N ASP A 63 -7.40 17.81 3.48
CA ASP A 63 -7.69 16.43 3.11
C ASP A 63 -7.46 15.55 4.33
N THR A 64 -8.51 14.86 4.75
CA THR A 64 -8.48 13.92 5.89
C THR A 64 -8.71 12.48 5.42
N THR A 65 -8.69 12.23 4.12
CA THR A 65 -8.99 10.91 3.54
C THR A 65 -7.70 10.14 3.40
N PRO A 66 -7.52 9.02 4.11
CA PRO A 66 -6.37 8.16 3.87
C PRO A 66 -6.35 7.59 2.45
N PRO A 67 -5.16 7.40 1.86
CA PRO A 67 -5.03 6.64 0.63
C PRO A 67 -5.39 5.16 0.87
N ALA A 68 -5.59 4.42 -0.23
CA ALA A 68 -5.70 2.97 -0.15
C ALA A 68 -4.35 2.35 0.28
N PRO A 69 -4.35 1.16 0.95
CA PRO A 69 -3.12 0.42 1.18
C PRO A 69 -2.38 0.15 -0.14
N PRO A 70 -1.03 0.19 -0.15
CA PRO A 70 -0.25 -0.08 -1.34
C PRO A 70 -0.45 -1.54 -1.76
N ARG A 71 -0.50 -1.79 -3.07
CA ARG A 71 -0.49 -3.13 -3.65
C ARG A 71 0.94 -3.56 -3.89
N ILE A 72 1.36 -4.64 -3.23
CA ILE A 72 2.66 -5.28 -3.47
C ILE A 72 2.49 -6.31 -4.60
N ASP A 73 3.46 -6.35 -5.52
CA ASP A 73 3.50 -7.38 -6.56
C ASP A 73 3.79 -8.76 -5.93
N PRO A 74 3.35 -9.87 -6.57
CA PRO A 74 3.57 -11.20 -6.01
C PRO A 74 5.05 -11.47 -5.74
N LEU A 75 5.33 -11.91 -4.51
CA LEU A 75 6.66 -12.35 -4.07
C LEU A 75 6.72 -13.88 -4.13
N PRO A 76 7.92 -14.47 -4.35
CA PRO A 76 8.08 -15.92 -4.25
C PRO A 76 7.86 -16.38 -2.80
N GLU A 77 7.39 -17.61 -2.62
CA GLU A 77 7.26 -18.21 -1.28
C GLU A 77 8.64 -18.47 -0.64
N ALA A 78 9.62 -18.86 -1.46
CA ALA A 78 11.00 -19.08 -1.05
C ALA A 78 11.99 -18.61 -2.14
N THR A 79 13.23 -18.32 -1.75
CA THR A 79 14.30 -17.88 -2.66
C THR A 79 15.67 -18.18 -2.07
N ASN A 80 16.62 -18.53 -2.93
CA ASN A 80 18.04 -18.68 -2.58
C ASN A 80 18.90 -17.44 -2.83
N LYS A 81 18.27 -16.34 -3.25
CA LYS A 81 18.93 -15.04 -3.35
C LYS A 81 18.95 -14.35 -2.00
N THR A 82 20.10 -13.81 -1.61
CA THR A 82 20.27 -13.08 -0.35
C THR A 82 19.50 -11.75 -0.32
N SER A 83 19.04 -11.25 -1.47
CA SER A 83 18.24 -10.04 -1.56
C SER A 83 16.98 -10.25 -2.40
N LEU A 84 15.94 -9.51 -2.03
CA LEU A 84 14.65 -9.50 -2.73
C LEU A 84 14.28 -8.08 -3.13
N GLU A 85 13.92 -7.93 -4.40
CA GLU A 85 13.33 -6.70 -4.90
C GLU A 85 11.81 -6.75 -4.73
N VAL A 86 11.28 -5.78 -4.00
CA VAL A 86 9.85 -5.57 -3.79
C VAL A 86 9.39 -4.45 -4.71
N ALA A 87 8.41 -4.76 -5.55
CA ALA A 87 7.76 -3.79 -6.42
C ALA A 87 6.26 -3.71 -6.08
N GLY A 88 5.63 -2.61 -6.47
CA GLY A 88 4.20 -2.45 -6.24
C GLY A 88 3.65 -1.13 -6.76
N GLN A 89 2.38 -0.91 -6.43
CA GLN A 89 1.62 0.28 -6.78
C GLN A 89 1.00 0.92 -5.54
N SER A 90 0.98 2.25 -5.50
CA SER A 90 0.31 3.07 -4.51
C SER A 90 -0.34 4.26 -5.20
N GLU A 91 -0.96 5.14 -4.44
CA GLU A 91 -1.38 6.44 -4.96
C GLU A 91 -0.16 7.21 -5.51
N PRO A 92 -0.26 7.83 -6.71
CA PRO A 92 0.84 8.61 -7.29
C PRO A 92 1.37 9.69 -6.34
N GLY A 93 2.68 9.71 -6.11
CA GLY A 93 3.33 10.66 -5.21
C GLY A 93 3.16 10.39 -3.72
N ALA A 94 2.46 9.32 -3.32
CA ALA A 94 2.41 8.90 -1.92
C ALA A 94 3.74 8.29 -1.46
N THR A 95 4.05 8.44 -0.18
CA THR A 95 5.16 7.75 0.46
C THR A 95 4.70 6.38 0.95
N VAL A 96 5.27 5.31 0.41
CA VAL A 96 5.04 3.94 0.86
C VAL A 96 6.01 3.63 1.99
N ILE A 97 5.47 3.22 3.13
CA ILE A 97 6.19 2.87 4.35
C ILE A 97 6.21 1.34 4.42
N ILE A 98 7.36 0.74 4.15
CA ILE A 98 7.55 -0.71 4.13
C ILE A 98 8.21 -1.13 5.44
N LEU A 99 7.58 -2.06 6.16
CA LEU A 99 8.15 -2.72 7.33
C LEU A 99 8.63 -4.11 6.93
N PHE A 100 9.94 -4.29 6.80
CA PHE A 100 10.61 -5.54 6.44
C PHE A 100 11.47 -6.04 7.61
N ASN A 101 11.19 -7.21 8.16
CA ASN A 101 11.93 -7.77 9.31
C ASN A 101 12.12 -6.76 10.47
N LYS A 102 11.05 -6.02 10.81
CA LYS A 102 11.03 -4.96 11.84
C LYS A 102 11.86 -3.71 11.50
N LYS A 103 12.45 -3.63 10.30
CA LYS A 103 13.10 -2.41 9.78
C LYS A 103 12.12 -1.67 8.88
N THR A 104 11.97 -0.38 9.11
CA THR A 104 11.11 0.48 8.30
C THR A 104 11.92 1.14 7.19
N GLN A 105 11.35 1.21 6.01
CA GLN A 105 11.89 1.91 4.85
C GLN A 105 10.78 2.71 4.16
N ASP A 106 11.06 3.97 3.87
CA ASP A 106 10.16 4.82 3.10
C ASP A 106 10.61 4.84 1.63
N VAL A 107 9.65 4.73 0.72
CA VAL A 107 9.87 4.84 -0.73
C VAL A 107 8.77 5.69 -1.36
N LEU A 108 9.15 6.63 -2.22
CA LEU A 108 8.20 7.49 -2.92
C LEU A 108 7.63 6.76 -4.15
N ALA A 109 6.30 6.69 -4.25
CA ALA A 109 5.64 6.25 -5.47
C ALA A 109 5.78 7.30 -6.56
N ASN A 110 6.12 6.89 -7.78
CA ASN A 110 6.31 7.81 -8.90
C ASN A 110 4.97 8.43 -9.37
N SER A 111 5.01 9.22 -10.45
CA SER A 111 3.80 9.87 -11.02
C SER A 111 2.76 8.90 -11.56
N GLU A 112 3.12 7.63 -11.75
CA GLU A 112 2.23 6.54 -12.16
C GLU A 112 1.83 5.65 -10.96
N GLY A 113 2.27 5.99 -9.74
CA GLY A 113 2.01 5.22 -8.53
C GLY A 113 2.94 4.02 -8.33
N SER A 114 3.90 3.78 -9.22
CA SER A 114 4.82 2.63 -9.10
C SER A 114 5.95 2.92 -8.12
N PHE A 115 6.36 1.91 -7.35
CA PHE A 115 7.53 1.96 -6.47
C PHE A 115 8.31 0.64 -6.51
N ARG A 116 9.61 0.72 -6.19
CA ARG A 116 10.53 -0.43 -6.11
C ARG A 116 11.52 -0.21 -4.98
N PHE A 117 11.87 -1.27 -4.25
CA PHE A 117 12.91 -1.25 -3.23
C PHE A 117 13.55 -2.64 -3.08
N ALA A 118 14.79 -2.70 -2.62
CA ALA A 118 15.50 -3.97 -2.39
C ALA A 118 15.84 -4.17 -0.91
N PHE A 119 15.55 -5.35 -0.37
CA PHE A 119 15.90 -5.73 0.99
C PHE A 119 16.83 -6.94 1.00
N GLU A 120 17.81 -6.93 1.91
CA GLU A 120 18.56 -8.13 2.27
C GLU A 120 17.68 -9.03 3.14
N LEU A 121 17.70 -10.32 2.83
CA LEU A 121 17.00 -11.35 3.58
C LEU A 121 17.85 -11.81 4.77
N ASN A 122 17.17 -12.15 5.85
CA ASN A 122 17.74 -12.93 6.94
C ASN A 122 17.45 -14.42 6.69
N ASP A 123 18.26 -15.30 7.29
CA ASP A 123 18.05 -16.76 7.28
C ASP A 123 16.62 -17.15 7.68
N GLY A 124 16.01 -18.02 6.87
CA GLY A 124 14.66 -18.51 7.08
C GLY A 124 13.60 -17.46 6.77
N LYS A 125 12.64 -17.28 7.69
CA LYS A 125 11.43 -16.48 7.43
C LYS A 125 11.69 -14.98 7.48
N ASN A 126 11.28 -14.29 6.42
CA ASN A 126 11.30 -12.84 6.29
C ASN A 126 9.88 -12.32 6.14
N SER A 127 9.48 -11.33 6.95
CA SER A 127 8.11 -10.78 6.89
C SER A 127 8.08 -9.34 6.41
N LEU A 128 7.05 -9.03 5.61
CA LEU A 128 6.81 -7.75 4.99
C LEU A 128 5.37 -7.29 5.24
N THR A 129 5.22 -6.04 5.66
CA THR A 129 3.94 -5.30 5.59
C THR A 129 4.23 -3.91 5.05
N ALA A 130 3.22 -3.26 4.45
CA ALA A 130 3.37 -1.90 3.96
C ALA A 130 2.13 -1.04 4.28
N SER A 131 2.33 0.27 4.44
CA SER A 131 1.27 1.28 4.42
C SER A 131 1.67 2.40 3.45
N ALA A 132 0.73 3.28 3.11
CA ALA A 132 0.97 4.44 2.27
C ALA A 132 0.54 5.71 3.00
N LYS A 133 1.30 6.78 2.82
CA LYS A 133 1.03 8.10 3.36
C LYS A 133 0.94 9.11 2.23
N ASP A 134 -0.18 9.82 2.14
CA ASP A 134 -0.39 10.83 1.10
C ASP A 134 0.38 12.14 1.38
N ALA A 135 0.26 13.11 0.47
CA ALA A 135 0.90 14.41 0.60
C ALA A 135 0.31 15.29 1.73
N ALA A 136 -0.95 15.05 2.12
CA ALA A 136 -1.63 15.72 3.23
C ALA A 136 -1.25 15.12 4.60
N GLY A 137 -0.59 13.96 4.59
CA GLY A 137 -0.11 13.24 5.76
C GLY A 137 -1.06 12.17 6.29
N ASN A 138 -2.14 11.84 5.60
CA ASN A 138 -3.03 10.75 5.99
C ASN A 138 -2.39 9.41 5.64
N GLU A 139 -2.53 8.42 6.53
CA GLU A 139 -1.91 7.10 6.39
C GLU A 139 -2.98 6.01 6.21
N SER A 140 -2.74 5.11 5.26
CA SER A 140 -3.60 3.96 4.97
C SER A 140 -3.57 2.91 6.09
N GLN A 141 -4.47 1.93 5.99
CA GLN A 141 -4.27 0.65 6.68
C GLN A 141 -3.02 -0.07 6.15
N LYS A 142 -2.50 -1.02 6.95
CA LYS A 142 -1.42 -1.90 6.51
C LYS A 142 -1.94 -2.95 5.53
N THR A 143 -1.08 -3.43 4.65
CA THR A 143 -1.31 -4.65 3.87
C THR A 143 -1.38 -5.88 4.77
N GLU A 144 -1.87 -6.99 4.21
CA GLU A 144 -1.62 -8.31 4.77
C GLU A 144 -0.11 -8.57 4.92
N GLU A 145 0.26 -9.44 5.86
CA GLU A 145 1.65 -9.85 6.04
C GLU A 145 2.06 -10.83 4.93
N LEU A 146 3.08 -10.44 4.16
CA LEU A 146 3.73 -11.31 3.18
C LEU A 146 4.95 -11.97 3.82
N ILE A 147 5.15 -13.25 3.56
CA ILE A 147 6.28 -14.03 4.07
C ILE A 147 7.06 -14.59 2.89
N VAL A 148 8.37 -14.43 2.93
CA VAL A 148 9.31 -15.08 2.01
C VAL A 148 10.37 -15.83 2.83
N VAL A 149 10.65 -17.07 2.45
CA VAL A 149 11.69 -17.88 3.08
C VAL A 149 13.00 -17.73 2.30
N PHE A 150 14.06 -17.29 2.96
CA PHE A 150 15.41 -17.41 2.43
C PHE A 150 15.96 -18.78 2.81
N ASP A 151 16.40 -19.52 1.81
CA ASP A 151 16.94 -20.87 1.92
C ASP A 151 18.00 -21.07 0.84
N ASP A 152 19.25 -21.28 1.27
CA ASP A 152 20.41 -21.54 0.41
C ASP A 152 20.92 -22.98 0.53
N GLU A 153 20.17 -23.87 1.18
CA GLU A 153 20.52 -25.27 1.31
C GLU A 153 20.12 -26.06 0.05
N GLU A 154 21.07 -26.75 -0.56
CA GLU A 154 20.79 -27.61 -1.71
C GLU A 154 20.05 -28.89 -1.28
N PRO A 155 19.06 -29.37 -2.06
CA PRO A 155 18.31 -30.56 -1.70
C PRO A 155 19.20 -31.81 -1.71
N SER A 156 18.99 -32.74 -0.79
CA SER A 156 19.73 -34.01 -0.82
C SER A 156 19.38 -34.80 -2.08
N LEU A 157 20.33 -35.55 -2.65
CA LEU A 157 20.05 -36.43 -3.80
C LEU A 157 20.92 -37.69 -3.78
N THR A 158 20.26 -38.83 -3.57
CA THR A 158 20.90 -40.14 -3.56
C THR A 158 20.23 -41.10 -4.53
N VAL A 159 21.01 -42.03 -5.07
CA VAL A 159 20.54 -43.14 -5.91
C VAL A 159 20.95 -44.40 -5.16
N SER A 160 19.98 -45.20 -4.75
CA SER A 160 20.18 -46.44 -4.01
C SER A 160 20.30 -47.64 -4.95
N SER A 161 19.63 -47.59 -6.10
CA SER A 161 19.65 -48.63 -7.11
C SER A 161 19.40 -48.05 -8.51
N PRO A 162 20.07 -48.54 -9.56
CA PRO A 162 21.25 -49.40 -9.51
C PRO A 162 22.50 -48.63 -9.06
N SER A 163 23.56 -49.35 -8.69
CA SER A 163 24.86 -48.74 -8.39
C SER A 163 25.52 -48.18 -9.66
N GLU A 164 26.34 -47.14 -9.50
CA GLU A 164 27.21 -46.62 -10.56
C GLU A 164 28.01 -47.74 -11.24
N GLY A 165 28.00 -47.76 -12.57
CA GLY A 165 28.71 -48.75 -13.39
C GLY A 165 28.08 -50.15 -13.42
N ALA A 166 26.86 -50.33 -12.89
CA ALA A 166 26.17 -51.62 -12.96
C ALA A 166 26.01 -52.11 -14.41
N SER A 167 26.14 -53.43 -14.59
CA SER A 167 26.01 -54.09 -15.89
C SER A 167 24.81 -55.02 -15.92
N PHE A 168 24.03 -54.94 -16.99
CA PHE A 168 22.80 -55.70 -17.21
C PHE A 168 22.94 -56.54 -18.48
N PHE A 169 22.47 -57.79 -18.43
CA PHE A 169 22.66 -58.77 -19.48
C PHE A 169 21.37 -59.48 -19.87
N GLY A 170 21.19 -59.72 -21.17
CA GLY A 170 20.05 -60.46 -21.68
C GLY A 170 18.75 -59.64 -21.74
N SER A 171 17.88 -60.00 -22.67
CA SER A 171 16.58 -59.33 -22.89
C SER A 171 15.71 -59.10 -21.64
N LYS A 172 15.83 -59.94 -20.59
CA LYS A 172 15.08 -59.81 -19.34
C LYS A 172 15.53 -58.65 -18.44
N GLN A 173 16.75 -58.14 -18.62
CA GLN A 173 17.31 -57.05 -17.82
C GLN A 173 17.38 -55.72 -18.59
N ARG A 174 16.68 -55.64 -19.72
CA ARG A 174 16.62 -54.41 -20.52
C ARG A 174 15.78 -53.31 -19.86
N GLN A 175 14.88 -53.67 -18.96
CA GLN A 175 14.08 -52.72 -18.19
C GLN A 175 14.60 -52.68 -16.75
N ILE A 176 14.83 -51.49 -16.23
CA ILE A 176 15.29 -51.27 -14.86
C ILE A 176 14.41 -50.23 -14.18
N VAL A 177 14.47 -50.22 -12.85
CA VAL A 177 13.93 -49.14 -12.01
C VAL A 177 15.12 -48.47 -11.35
N ILE A 178 15.19 -47.14 -11.48
CA ILE A 178 16.12 -46.29 -10.74
C ILE A 178 15.40 -45.87 -9.46
N GLU A 179 15.98 -46.18 -8.31
CA GLU A 179 15.45 -45.89 -6.99
C GLU A 179 16.44 -45.00 -6.23
N GLY A 180 15.91 -44.13 -5.37
CA GLY A 180 16.73 -43.23 -4.59
C GLY A 180 15.90 -42.37 -3.65
N THR A 181 16.57 -41.37 -3.06
CA THR A 181 15.92 -40.40 -2.18
C THR A 181 16.37 -38.98 -2.51
N THR A 182 15.48 -38.02 -2.26
CA THR A 182 15.74 -36.59 -2.23
C THR A 182 14.91 -35.96 -1.13
N ASP A 183 14.91 -34.64 -1.00
CA ASP A 183 14.06 -33.96 -0.03
C ASP A 183 12.60 -34.04 -0.47
N SER A 184 11.67 -34.27 0.47
CA SER A 184 10.26 -34.54 0.17
C SER A 184 9.53 -33.41 -0.55
N ASP A 185 10.02 -32.19 -0.43
CA ASP A 185 9.49 -30.99 -1.09
C ASP A 185 10.22 -30.64 -2.40
N ALA A 186 11.25 -31.40 -2.78
CA ALA A 186 12.01 -31.17 -4.00
C ALA A 186 11.30 -31.74 -5.23
N SER A 187 11.36 -31.00 -6.32
CA SER A 187 11.06 -31.51 -7.66
C SER A 187 12.25 -32.32 -8.18
N LEU A 188 11.98 -33.48 -8.79
CA LEU A 188 13.03 -34.33 -9.37
C LEU A 188 12.80 -34.52 -10.88
N SER A 189 13.89 -34.51 -11.64
CA SER A 189 13.89 -34.93 -13.04
C SER A 189 15.04 -35.89 -13.35
N ILE A 190 14.82 -36.82 -14.28
CA ILE A 190 15.83 -37.75 -14.79
C ILE A 190 15.83 -37.69 -16.32
N ASN A 191 16.93 -37.23 -16.92
CA ASN A 191 17.06 -36.92 -18.35
C ASN A 191 15.89 -36.04 -18.83
N ASP A 192 15.68 -34.91 -18.15
CA ASP A 192 14.62 -33.91 -18.40
C ASP A 192 13.18 -34.41 -18.24
N ARG A 193 12.96 -35.61 -17.72
CA ARG A 193 11.63 -36.15 -17.39
C ARG A 193 11.36 -36.02 -15.91
N PHE A 194 10.26 -35.37 -15.54
CA PHE A 194 9.82 -35.27 -14.14
C PHE A 194 9.54 -36.65 -13.54
N VAL A 195 10.00 -36.84 -12.31
CA VAL A 195 9.80 -38.04 -11.49
C VAL A 195 9.11 -37.61 -10.21
N LEU A 196 8.07 -38.36 -9.83
CA LEU A 196 7.37 -38.12 -8.57
C LEU A 196 8.30 -38.46 -7.41
N VAL A 197 8.39 -37.53 -6.46
CA VAL A 197 8.99 -37.74 -5.14
C VAL A 197 7.84 -37.95 -4.16
N GLU A 198 7.89 -39.04 -3.41
CA GLU A 198 6.89 -39.38 -2.40
C GLU A 198 7.08 -38.52 -1.14
N GLU A 199 6.10 -38.52 -0.24
CA GLU A 199 6.15 -37.71 1.01
C GLU A 199 7.35 -38.04 1.91
N ASP A 200 7.91 -39.25 1.80
CA ASP A 200 9.11 -39.68 2.52
C ASP A 200 10.42 -39.35 1.81
N GLY A 201 10.36 -38.67 0.66
CA GLY A 201 11.51 -38.31 -0.17
C GLY A 201 11.97 -39.42 -1.11
N SER A 202 11.34 -40.59 -1.10
CA SER A 202 11.69 -41.68 -2.02
C SER A 202 11.21 -41.39 -3.45
N PHE A 203 11.93 -41.92 -4.43
CA PHE A 203 11.50 -41.90 -5.82
C PHE A 203 11.81 -43.22 -6.52
N ALA A 204 11.02 -43.52 -7.55
CA ALA A 204 11.22 -44.67 -8.42
C ALA A 204 10.97 -44.28 -9.89
N PHE A 205 11.87 -44.69 -10.78
CA PHE A 205 11.80 -44.37 -12.20
C PHE A 205 12.09 -45.58 -13.08
N ALA A 206 11.05 -46.08 -13.74
CA ALA A 206 11.18 -47.17 -14.69
C ALA A 206 11.69 -46.68 -16.05
N THR A 207 12.70 -47.36 -16.60
CA THR A 207 13.29 -47.01 -17.90
C THR A 207 13.76 -48.25 -18.66
N THR A 208 13.93 -48.10 -19.98
CA THR A 208 14.45 -49.15 -20.87
C THR A 208 15.86 -48.78 -21.33
N LEU A 209 16.80 -49.70 -21.20
CA LEU A 209 18.19 -49.54 -21.58
C LEU A 209 18.39 -49.73 -23.09
N SER A 210 19.26 -48.90 -23.64
CA SER A 210 19.87 -49.05 -24.96
C SER A 210 21.09 -49.95 -24.87
N GLU A 211 21.45 -50.63 -25.95
CA GLU A 211 22.69 -51.40 -26.02
C GLU A 211 23.91 -50.49 -25.77
N GLY A 212 24.85 -50.96 -24.95
CA GLY A 212 26.03 -50.21 -24.54
C GLY A 212 25.81 -49.37 -23.27
N GLU A 213 26.52 -48.24 -23.20
CA GLU A 213 26.50 -47.34 -22.04
C GLU A 213 25.23 -46.47 -22.05
N ASN A 214 24.54 -46.42 -20.90
CA ASN A 214 23.39 -45.57 -20.65
C ASN A 214 23.74 -44.59 -19.54
N THR A 215 23.57 -43.29 -19.79
CA THR A 215 23.80 -42.22 -18.81
C THR A 215 22.47 -41.65 -18.32
N PHE A 216 22.35 -41.44 -17.02
CA PHE A 216 21.20 -40.82 -16.37
C PHE A 216 21.65 -39.56 -15.63
N ASN A 217 21.11 -38.41 -16.03
CA ASN A 217 21.30 -37.13 -15.37
C ASN A 217 20.07 -36.85 -14.51
N LEU A 218 20.27 -36.78 -13.20
CA LEU A 218 19.25 -36.48 -12.22
C LEU A 218 19.43 -35.03 -11.76
N LYS A 219 18.33 -34.33 -11.57
CA LYS A 219 18.30 -32.98 -11.02
C LYS A 219 17.17 -32.87 -10.02
N ALA A 220 17.52 -32.64 -8.76
CA ALA A 220 16.60 -32.25 -7.71
C ALA A 220 16.62 -30.73 -7.56
N GLN A 221 15.46 -30.10 -7.38
CA GLN A 221 15.33 -28.67 -7.12
C GLN A 221 14.25 -28.40 -6.08
N ASP A 222 14.59 -27.62 -5.05
CA ASP A 222 13.67 -27.22 -3.98
C ASP A 222 12.77 -26.03 -4.38
N LYS A 223 11.96 -25.53 -3.43
CA LYS A 223 11.07 -24.38 -3.63
C LYS A 223 11.81 -23.04 -3.70
N ALA A 224 13.00 -22.94 -3.12
CA ALA A 224 13.85 -21.75 -3.13
C ALA A 224 14.66 -21.61 -4.42
N GLY A 225 14.72 -22.68 -5.22
CA GLY A 225 15.44 -22.77 -6.48
C GLY A 225 16.83 -23.39 -6.36
N ASN A 226 17.26 -23.85 -5.18
CA ASN A 226 18.51 -24.59 -5.03
C ASN A 226 18.42 -25.91 -5.80
N SER A 227 19.54 -26.39 -6.31
CA SER A 227 19.54 -27.57 -7.18
C SER A 227 20.74 -28.45 -6.94
N THR A 228 20.48 -29.75 -6.89
CA THR A 228 21.51 -30.79 -6.83
C THR A 228 21.43 -31.63 -8.09
N GLU A 229 22.54 -31.73 -8.82
CA GLU A 229 22.64 -32.54 -10.02
C GLU A 229 23.55 -33.75 -9.79
N LYS A 230 23.13 -34.92 -10.29
CA LYS A 230 23.89 -36.16 -10.19
C LYS A 230 23.82 -36.91 -11.51
N SER A 231 24.95 -37.39 -11.99
CA SER A 231 25.01 -38.27 -13.15
C SER A 231 25.49 -39.65 -12.71
N PHE A 232 24.87 -40.69 -13.25
CA PHE A 232 25.39 -42.05 -13.13
C PHE A 232 25.23 -42.86 -14.42
N LYS A 233 26.04 -43.90 -14.57
CA LYS A 233 26.07 -44.75 -15.76
C LYS A 233 25.78 -46.21 -15.45
N VAL A 234 25.19 -46.89 -16.42
CA VAL A 234 25.03 -48.35 -16.44
C VAL A 234 25.29 -48.88 -17.83
N THR A 235 25.67 -50.15 -17.95
CA THR A 235 25.91 -50.79 -19.25
C THR A 235 24.90 -51.90 -19.49
N PHE A 236 24.38 -52.02 -20.71
CA PHE A 236 23.51 -53.11 -21.11
C PHE A 236 24.09 -53.88 -22.30
N SER A 237 24.12 -55.21 -22.18
CA SER A 237 24.46 -56.13 -23.27
C SER A 237 23.29 -57.10 -23.51
N PRO A 238 22.73 -57.17 -24.73
CA PRO A 238 21.56 -57.98 -25.03
C PRO A 238 21.77 -59.50 -24.95
#